data_AF-A0A5C6Q207-F1
#
_entry.id   AF-A0A5C6Q207-F1
#
_cell.length_a   1.000
_cell.length_b   1.000
_cell.length_c   1.000
_cell.angle_alpha   90.00
_cell.angle_beta   90.00
_cell.angle_gamma   90.00
#
_symmetry.space_group_name_H-M   'P 1'
#
loop_
_entity.id
_entity.type
_entity.pdbx_description
1 polymer ?
#
loop_
_entity_poly.entity_id
_entity_poly.type
_entity_poly.pdbx_seq_one_letter_code
_entity_poly.pdbx_strand_id
1 'polypeptide(L)'
;TYNAGETVNLAEGELTLNADGSYTFTPNDNFNGAVPVITYIVSDGAGDTQSSTLTISVTPVSDLSDDSETVSVAEDTTATGNVLDNANSVDAPLTVTSFTVDGNTYNAGDTVSLTEGELTLNADGSYTFTPNDNFNGAVPVITYIVTDGAGDTDSSTLTISVTPVSDLSDDSETVSVVEDTPATGNVLDNANSVDGPLTVTSFTVDGDTYNAGDTVSLTEGELTLNTDGSYTFTPADNFNGAVPVITYTVTDGAGDTQSSTLTISVTPVSDLTDDNETVTIAEDTPATGNVLDNAETAEGPLTVTSFTVDGDTYNAGETVTLTEGELTLNADGSYTFTPNDNFNGAVPVITYIVTDGAGDTQSSTLTISVTPVSDLTDDNETVSVAEDTPATGNVLDNAASVDGPLTVTSFTVDGNTYNAGDTVTLTEGELTLNADGSYTFTPNDNFNGSVPVISYTVTDSAGDTEISSLTISVTPVSDLTDDNETVTIAEDTPATGNVLDNAETAEGPLTVTSFTVDGDTYNAGETVTLTEGELTLNADGSYTFTPNDNFNGAVPVISYTVTDGAGDTQSSTLTISVTPVSDLTDD
;
A
#
# COMPACT_ATOMS: atom_id res chain seq x y z
N THR A 1 98.89 -64.11 59.38
CA THR A 1 99.64 -65.21 58.75
C THR A 1 98.65 -66.28 58.40
N TYR A 2 98.61 -66.69 57.14
CA TYR A 2 97.65 -67.63 56.57
C TYR A 2 98.42 -68.72 55.83
N ASN A 3 97.84 -69.92 55.71
CA ASN A 3 98.42 -70.99 54.91
C ASN A 3 98.18 -70.72 53.42
N ALA A 4 99.07 -71.21 52.55
CA ALA A 4 98.87 -71.13 51.11
C ALA A 4 97.58 -71.88 50.69
N GLY A 5 96.78 -71.25 49.84
CA GLY A 5 95.47 -71.73 49.41
C GLY A 5 94.30 -71.29 50.31
N GLU A 6 94.56 -70.62 51.44
CA GLU A 6 93.51 -69.95 52.21
C GLU A 6 93.15 -68.61 51.58
N THR A 7 91.85 -68.30 51.61
CA THR A 7 91.32 -67.03 51.15
C THR A 7 91.26 -66.03 52.30
N VAL A 8 91.77 -64.82 52.06
CA VAL A 8 91.89 -63.74 53.04
C VAL A 8 91.02 -62.57 52.61
N ASN A 9 90.07 -62.21 53.46
CA ASN A 9 89.27 -61.01 53.28
C ASN A 9 90.04 -59.80 53.80
N LEU A 10 90.48 -58.95 52.89
CA LEU A 10 91.05 -57.63 53.16
C LEU A 10 89.94 -56.57 53.11
N ALA A 11 90.23 -55.35 53.57
CA ALA A 11 89.28 -54.25 53.43
C ALA A 11 89.07 -53.85 51.96
N GLU A 12 90.07 -54.13 51.12
CA GLU A 12 90.14 -53.78 49.70
C GLU A 12 89.56 -54.88 48.78
N GLY A 13 89.42 -56.11 49.27
CA GLY A 13 88.97 -57.26 48.48
C GLY A 13 89.41 -58.60 49.04
N GLU A 14 89.17 -59.66 48.29
CA GLU A 14 89.45 -61.04 48.65
C GLU A 14 90.70 -61.56 47.94
N LEU A 15 91.71 -62.00 48.70
CA LEU A 15 92.99 -62.53 48.18
C LEU A 15 93.11 -64.03 48.45
N THR A 16 93.47 -64.81 47.43
CA THR A 16 93.96 -66.18 47.57
C THR A 16 95.34 -66.31 46.93
N LEU A 17 96.33 -66.80 47.69
CA LEU A 17 97.69 -67.11 47.19
C LEU A 17 97.95 -68.62 47.34
N ASN A 18 98.08 -69.32 46.23
CA ASN A 18 98.24 -70.77 46.19
C ASN A 18 99.70 -71.19 46.43
N ALA A 19 99.90 -72.46 46.80
CA ALA A 19 101.22 -73.02 47.09
C ALA A 19 102.16 -73.05 45.86
N ASP A 20 101.61 -72.98 44.65
CA ASP A 20 102.37 -72.91 43.39
C ASP A 20 102.76 -71.46 42.99
N GLY A 21 102.38 -70.47 43.80
CA GLY A 21 102.65 -69.06 43.57
C GLY A 21 101.63 -68.34 42.69
N SER A 22 100.61 -69.03 42.17
CA SER A 22 99.47 -68.37 41.52
C SER A 22 98.62 -67.63 42.56
N TYR A 23 98.03 -66.49 42.17
CA TYR A 23 97.15 -65.73 43.04
C TYR A 23 95.93 -65.18 42.30
N THR A 24 94.85 -64.99 43.04
CA THR A 24 93.65 -64.27 42.60
C THR A 24 93.33 -63.20 43.64
N PHE A 25 93.09 -61.98 43.17
CA PHE A 25 92.55 -60.89 43.98
C PHE A 25 91.27 -60.39 43.34
N THR A 26 90.17 -60.52 44.08
CA THR A 26 88.86 -59.98 43.69
C THR A 26 88.65 -58.72 44.52
N PRO A 27 88.79 -57.51 43.95
CA PRO A 27 88.51 -56.28 44.69
C PRO A 27 87.05 -56.25 45.16
N ASN A 28 86.80 -55.57 46.28
CA ASN A 28 85.43 -55.20 46.64
C ASN A 28 84.84 -54.30 45.55
N ASP A 29 83.52 -54.30 45.41
CA ASP A 29 82.82 -53.41 44.49
C ASP A 29 83.28 -51.96 44.72
N ASN A 30 83.58 -51.26 43.62
CA ASN A 30 84.08 -49.88 43.56
C ASN A 30 85.44 -49.62 44.24
N PHE A 31 86.18 -50.68 44.63
CA PHE A 31 87.54 -50.48 45.13
C PHE A 31 88.52 -50.22 43.98
N ASN A 32 89.23 -49.09 44.07
CA ASN A 32 90.40 -48.81 43.27
C ASN A 32 91.55 -48.31 44.17
N GLY A 33 92.78 -48.44 43.69
CA GLY A 33 93.98 -48.05 44.42
C GLY A 33 94.83 -49.21 44.92
N ALA A 34 95.74 -48.91 45.84
CA ALA A 34 96.76 -49.86 46.29
C ALA A 34 96.21 -50.79 47.39
N VAL A 35 96.44 -52.09 47.21
CA VAL A 35 96.19 -53.11 48.23
C VAL A 35 97.40 -53.15 49.19
N PRO A 36 97.21 -53.35 50.50
CA PRO A 36 98.31 -53.50 51.45
C PRO A 36 99.36 -54.52 50.98
N VAL A 37 100.64 -54.20 51.14
CA VAL A 37 101.75 -55.06 50.67
C VAL A 37 101.67 -56.43 51.35
N ILE A 38 101.51 -57.48 50.54
CA ILE A 38 101.42 -58.86 51.02
C ILE A 38 102.82 -59.41 51.13
N THR A 39 103.22 -59.89 52.31
CA THR A 39 104.48 -60.63 52.49
C THR A 39 104.19 -62.12 52.50
N TYR A 40 104.84 -62.87 51.60
CA TYR A 40 104.73 -64.32 51.50
C TYR A 40 106.09 -65.00 51.73
N ILE A 41 106.06 -66.26 52.17
CA ILE A 41 107.26 -67.06 52.42
C ILE A 41 107.29 -68.18 51.39
N VAL A 42 108.37 -68.26 50.62
CA VAL A 42 108.66 -69.39 49.74
C VAL A 42 109.60 -70.36 50.44
N SER A 43 109.41 -71.67 50.22
CA SER A 43 110.30 -72.71 50.72
C SER A 43 110.82 -73.57 49.57
N ASP A 44 112.05 -74.05 49.70
CA ASP A 44 112.67 -74.97 48.74
C ASP A 44 112.22 -76.44 48.92
N GLY A 45 111.38 -76.72 49.92
CA GLY A 45 110.92 -78.06 50.27
C GLY A 45 111.94 -78.88 51.07
N ALA A 46 113.14 -78.36 51.32
CA ALA A 46 114.20 -78.95 52.15
C ALA A 46 114.32 -78.26 53.54
N GLY A 47 113.52 -77.23 53.78
CA GLY A 47 113.39 -76.55 55.08
C GLY A 47 113.92 -75.12 55.09
N ASP A 48 114.58 -74.67 54.01
CA ASP A 48 114.98 -73.28 53.87
C ASP A 48 113.77 -72.44 53.41
N THR A 49 113.67 -71.22 53.91
CA THR A 49 112.57 -70.30 53.62
C THR A 49 113.06 -68.88 53.37
N GLN A 50 112.46 -68.19 52.41
CA GLN A 50 112.74 -66.79 52.10
C GLN A 50 111.43 -65.98 52.06
N SER A 51 111.41 -64.80 52.65
CA SER A 51 110.29 -63.87 52.49
C SER A 51 110.42 -63.05 51.21
N SER A 52 109.29 -62.77 50.56
CA SER A 52 109.13 -61.90 49.40
C SER A 52 107.80 -61.13 49.49
N THR A 53 107.62 -60.13 48.63
CA THR A 53 106.44 -59.24 48.67
C THR A 53 105.66 -59.29 47.38
N LEU A 54 104.33 -59.21 47.48
CA LEU A 54 103.38 -59.02 46.39
C LEU A 54 102.67 -57.68 46.60
N THR A 55 102.74 -56.82 45.59
CA THR A 55 102.03 -55.54 45.53
C THR A 55 100.95 -55.62 44.48
N ILE A 56 99.72 -55.32 44.86
CA ILE A 56 98.55 -55.29 43.96
C ILE A 56 98.03 -53.85 43.95
N SER A 57 97.72 -53.36 42.76
CA SER A 57 97.01 -52.09 42.58
C SER A 57 95.85 -52.35 41.63
N VAL A 58 94.67 -51.85 41.99
CA VAL A 58 93.49 -51.89 41.15
C VAL A 58 93.38 -50.55 40.44
N THR A 59 93.31 -50.58 39.12
CA THR A 59 93.12 -49.38 38.31
C THR A 59 91.63 -49.01 38.30
N PRO A 60 91.27 -47.74 38.55
CA PRO A 60 89.89 -47.31 38.38
C PRO A 60 89.46 -47.48 36.92
N VAL A 61 88.17 -47.74 36.72
CA VAL A 61 87.50 -47.74 35.42
C VAL A 61 86.27 -46.86 35.60
N SER A 62 86.07 -45.90 34.70
CA SER A 62 84.90 -45.02 34.72
C SER A 62 83.62 -45.85 34.75
N ASP A 63 82.76 -45.54 35.70
CA ASP A 63 81.41 -46.07 35.81
C ASP A 63 80.35 -45.00 35.48
N LEU A 64 80.78 -43.81 35.07
CA LEU A 64 79.93 -42.74 34.59
C LEU A 64 79.35 -43.09 33.21
N SER A 65 78.03 -43.04 33.12
CA SER A 65 77.30 -43.13 31.86
C SER A 65 76.17 -42.12 31.83
N ASP A 66 75.96 -41.50 30.68
CA ASP A 66 74.86 -40.58 30.43
C ASP A 66 74.28 -40.79 29.01
N ASP A 67 72.96 -40.63 28.87
CA ASP A 67 72.24 -40.83 27.61
C ASP A 67 71.82 -39.47 27.02
N SER A 68 71.75 -39.34 25.69
CA SER A 68 71.31 -38.09 25.04
C SER A 68 69.79 -37.85 25.17
N GLU A 69 69.40 -36.59 25.37
CA GLU A 69 68.00 -36.17 25.43
C GLU A 69 67.49 -35.54 24.12
N THR A 70 66.18 -35.68 23.92
CA THR A 70 65.43 -34.98 22.88
C THR A 70 64.20 -34.32 23.49
N VAL A 71 63.97 -33.05 23.20
CA VAL A 71 62.78 -32.32 23.63
C VAL A 71 62.13 -31.60 22.46
N SER A 72 60.79 -31.56 22.47
CA SER A 72 59.99 -30.76 21.56
C SER A 72 59.19 -29.76 22.38
N VAL A 73 59.18 -28.51 21.95
CA VAL A 73 58.42 -27.42 22.56
C VAL A 73 57.67 -26.66 21.47
N ALA A 74 56.52 -26.06 21.79
CA ALA A 74 55.89 -25.10 20.89
C ALA A 74 56.75 -23.83 20.80
N GLU A 75 56.67 -23.10 19.69
CA GLU A 75 57.23 -21.74 19.65
C GLU A 75 56.62 -20.84 20.72
N ASP A 76 57.31 -19.73 21.02
CA ASP A 76 56.99 -18.79 22.09
C ASP A 76 56.85 -19.41 23.50
N THR A 77 57.34 -20.64 23.67
CA THR A 77 57.32 -21.37 24.93
C THR A 77 58.74 -21.76 25.31
N THR A 78 59.16 -21.45 26.54
CA THR A 78 60.46 -21.85 27.07
C THR A 78 60.50 -23.37 27.31
N ALA A 79 61.44 -24.07 26.68
CA ALA A 79 61.78 -25.45 27.01
C ALA A 79 62.59 -25.51 28.32
N THR A 80 62.23 -26.42 29.22
CA THR A 80 62.97 -26.65 30.48
C THR A 80 63.12 -28.15 30.74
N GLY A 81 64.20 -28.54 31.42
CA GLY A 81 64.46 -29.92 31.78
C GLY A 81 65.78 -30.07 32.54
N ASN A 82 66.22 -31.31 32.73
CA ASN A 82 67.51 -31.62 33.34
C ASN A 82 68.23 -32.74 32.56
N VAL A 83 69.46 -32.46 32.09
CA VAL A 83 70.29 -33.42 31.32
C VAL A 83 71.03 -34.44 32.20
N LEU A 84 70.88 -34.37 33.52
CA LEU A 84 71.43 -35.36 34.45
C LEU A 84 70.39 -36.38 34.92
N ASP A 85 69.13 -36.28 34.46
CA ASP A 85 68.05 -37.18 34.88
C ASP A 85 68.33 -38.65 34.48
N ASN A 86 69.12 -38.87 33.43
CA ASN A 86 69.53 -40.20 32.96
C ASN A 86 71.01 -40.53 33.22
N ALA A 87 71.74 -39.64 33.90
CA ALA A 87 73.15 -39.85 34.25
C ALA A 87 73.28 -40.79 35.46
N ASN A 88 74.24 -41.72 35.39
CA ASN A 88 74.49 -42.72 36.44
C ASN A 88 76.00 -42.83 36.74
N SER A 89 76.36 -42.79 38.02
CA SER A 89 77.70 -43.10 38.56
C SER A 89 77.57 -43.41 40.05
N VAL A 90 78.43 -44.26 40.61
CA VAL A 90 78.50 -44.52 42.05
C VAL A 90 79.27 -43.44 42.81
N ASP A 91 80.04 -42.61 42.09
CA ASP A 91 80.94 -41.59 42.61
C ASP A 91 80.29 -40.20 42.58
N ALA A 92 79.22 -39.99 43.36
CA ALA A 92 78.54 -38.69 43.44
C ALA A 92 79.44 -37.53 43.96
N PRO A 93 79.18 -36.26 43.60
CA PRO A 93 78.04 -35.74 42.83
C PRO A 93 78.27 -35.70 41.31
N LEU A 94 77.18 -35.80 40.55
CA LEU A 94 77.17 -35.54 39.10
C LEU A 94 77.01 -34.05 38.82
N THR A 95 77.78 -33.53 37.88
CA THR A 95 77.73 -32.13 37.45
C THR A 95 77.98 -32.00 35.95
N VAL A 96 77.35 -31.01 35.32
CA VAL A 96 77.76 -30.58 33.97
C VAL A 96 78.92 -29.60 34.12
N THR A 97 80.01 -29.81 33.37
CA THR A 97 81.19 -28.92 33.43
C THR A 97 81.22 -27.93 32.28
N SER A 98 80.83 -28.35 31.10
CA SER A 98 80.82 -27.52 29.88
C SER A 98 79.84 -28.05 28.85
N PHE A 99 79.47 -27.20 27.91
CA PHE A 99 78.65 -27.56 26.76
C PHE A 99 79.11 -26.84 25.50
N THR A 100 78.82 -27.44 24.35
CA THR A 100 79.17 -26.95 23.03
C THR A 100 77.92 -26.84 22.18
N VAL A 101 77.68 -25.68 21.60
CA VAL A 101 76.56 -25.39 20.70
C VAL A 101 77.07 -24.48 19.58
N ASP A 102 76.60 -24.73 18.35
CA ASP A 102 77.06 -24.02 17.14
C ASP A 102 78.61 -23.94 17.01
N GLY A 103 79.29 -25.02 17.39
CA GLY A 103 80.75 -25.14 17.32
C GLY A 103 81.55 -24.36 18.37
N ASN A 104 80.91 -23.68 19.32
CA ASN A 104 81.56 -22.94 20.40
C ASN A 104 81.33 -23.62 21.77
N THR A 105 82.36 -23.66 22.61
CA THR A 105 82.31 -24.28 23.96
C THR A 105 82.16 -23.23 25.04
N TYR A 106 81.23 -23.48 25.97
CA TYR A 106 80.84 -22.63 27.09
C TYR A 106 80.95 -23.42 28.41
N ASN A 107 81.08 -22.71 29.53
CA ASN A 107 81.06 -23.34 30.84
C ASN A 107 79.61 -23.55 31.28
N ALA A 108 79.36 -24.58 32.10
CA ALA A 108 78.05 -24.73 32.72
C ALA A 108 77.68 -23.48 33.55
N GLY A 109 76.45 -23.00 33.37
CA GLY A 109 75.93 -21.75 33.94
C GLY A 109 76.06 -20.53 33.02
N ASP A 110 76.75 -20.63 31.89
CA ASP A 110 76.75 -19.58 30.86
C ASP A 110 75.40 -19.53 30.13
N THR A 111 74.93 -18.32 29.84
CA THR A 111 73.78 -18.06 28.95
C THR A 111 74.28 -17.70 27.55
N VAL A 112 73.74 -18.36 26.53
CA VAL A 112 74.17 -18.25 25.13
C VAL A 112 73.01 -17.79 24.27
N SER A 113 73.18 -16.65 23.58
CA SER A 113 72.24 -16.20 22.56
C SER A 113 72.59 -16.84 21.22
N LEU A 114 71.67 -17.64 20.69
CA LEU A 114 71.71 -18.26 19.37
C LEU A 114 70.83 -17.47 18.38
N THR A 115 70.90 -17.82 17.10
CA THR A 115 69.97 -17.29 16.09
C THR A 115 68.53 -17.75 16.33
N GLU A 116 68.35 -18.90 16.99
CA GLU A 116 67.07 -19.55 17.25
C GLU A 116 66.44 -19.16 18.61
N GLY A 117 67.24 -18.66 19.55
CA GLY A 117 66.78 -18.35 20.91
C GLY A 117 67.92 -18.25 21.93
N GLU A 118 67.57 -18.18 23.21
CA GLU A 118 68.53 -18.09 24.33
C GLU A 118 68.59 -19.41 25.11
N LEU A 119 69.80 -19.98 25.23
CA LEU A 119 70.07 -21.24 25.94
C LEU A 119 70.85 -20.98 27.23
N THR A 120 70.45 -21.59 28.34
CA THR A 120 71.26 -21.74 29.55
C THR A 120 71.28 -23.21 29.96
N LEU A 121 72.47 -23.76 30.25
CA LEU A 121 72.64 -25.10 30.81
C LEU A 121 73.54 -25.00 32.07
N ASN A 122 72.96 -25.29 33.23
CA ASN A 122 73.58 -25.11 34.53
C ASN A 122 74.40 -26.34 34.96
N ALA A 123 75.28 -26.15 35.94
CA ALA A 123 76.12 -27.22 36.47
C ALA A 123 75.35 -28.35 37.16
N ASP A 124 74.12 -28.08 37.63
CA ASP A 124 73.21 -29.10 38.19
C ASP A 124 72.39 -29.85 37.12
N GLY A 125 72.71 -29.62 35.85
CA GLY A 125 72.06 -30.24 34.69
C GLY A 125 70.78 -29.55 34.24
N SER A 126 70.22 -28.62 35.04
CA SER A 126 69.02 -27.89 34.63
C SER A 126 69.30 -27.02 33.41
N TYR A 127 68.41 -27.03 32.43
CA TYR A 127 68.49 -26.17 31.25
C TYR A 127 67.22 -25.38 31.01
N THR A 128 67.39 -24.24 30.35
CA THR A 128 66.32 -23.42 29.78
C THR A 128 66.67 -23.05 28.36
N PHE A 129 65.75 -23.22 27.42
CA PHE A 129 65.84 -22.65 26.08
C PHE A 129 64.58 -21.84 25.79
N THR A 130 64.73 -20.54 25.59
CA THR A 130 63.64 -19.65 25.17
C THR A 130 63.83 -19.35 23.68
N PRO A 131 62.98 -19.87 22.79
CA PRO A 131 62.99 -19.50 21.38
C PRO A 131 62.89 -17.98 21.21
N ASN A 132 63.47 -17.44 20.13
CA ASN A 132 63.11 -16.09 19.70
C ASN A 132 61.63 -16.07 19.27
N ASP A 133 60.98 -14.90 19.39
CA ASP A 133 59.58 -14.72 18.97
C ASP A 133 59.35 -15.30 17.56
N ASN A 134 58.33 -16.17 17.44
CA ASN A 134 57.90 -16.85 16.21
C ASN A 134 58.98 -17.72 15.54
N PHE A 135 60.00 -18.16 16.30
CA PHE A 135 60.95 -19.14 15.80
C PHE A 135 60.35 -20.55 15.94
N ASN A 136 60.18 -21.21 14.80
CA ASN A 136 59.98 -22.65 14.71
C ASN A 136 61.08 -23.31 13.87
N GLY A 137 61.43 -24.55 14.21
CA GLY A 137 62.47 -25.31 13.54
C GLY A 137 63.44 -26.02 14.48
N ALA A 138 64.54 -26.50 13.92
CA ALA A 138 65.57 -27.21 14.66
C ALA A 138 66.56 -26.24 15.30
N VAL A 139 66.87 -26.45 16.58
CA VAL A 139 67.94 -25.75 17.29
C VAL A 139 69.26 -26.51 17.06
N PRO A 140 70.42 -25.82 16.94
CA PRO A 140 71.71 -26.50 16.88
C PRO A 140 71.89 -27.47 18.06
N VAL A 141 72.31 -28.71 17.78
CA VAL A 141 72.48 -29.77 18.81
C VAL A 141 73.48 -29.32 19.87
N ILE A 142 73.10 -29.43 21.14
CA ILE A 142 73.92 -29.08 22.29
C ILE A 142 74.66 -30.34 22.74
N THR A 143 75.99 -30.34 22.71
CA THR A 143 76.81 -31.44 23.26
C THR A 143 77.35 -31.02 24.62
N TYR A 144 77.10 -31.77 25.69
CA TYR A 144 77.56 -31.42 27.04
C TYR A 144 78.46 -32.51 27.64
N ILE A 145 79.23 -32.13 28.66
CA ILE A 145 80.14 -33.03 29.38
C ILE A 145 79.65 -33.14 30.83
N VAL A 146 79.29 -34.36 31.22
CA VAL A 146 78.98 -34.73 32.60
C VAL A 146 80.27 -35.15 33.29
N THR A 147 80.40 -34.83 34.57
CA THR A 147 81.53 -35.22 35.41
C THR A 147 81.04 -35.64 36.78
N ASP A 148 81.57 -36.74 37.29
CA ASP A 148 81.27 -37.24 38.63
C ASP A 148 82.26 -36.73 39.69
N GLY A 149 82.09 -37.16 40.94
CA GLY A 149 82.92 -36.79 42.07
C GLY A 149 84.33 -37.40 42.05
N ALA A 150 84.57 -38.44 41.25
CA ALA A 150 85.89 -39.03 41.02
C ALA A 150 86.65 -38.32 39.89
N GLY A 151 85.94 -37.54 39.06
CA GLY A 151 86.47 -36.79 37.93
C GLY A 151 86.41 -37.55 36.61
N ASP A 152 85.66 -38.66 36.56
CA ASP A 152 85.34 -39.32 35.31
C ASP A 152 84.37 -38.46 34.50
N THR A 153 84.48 -38.53 33.17
CA THR A 153 83.70 -37.67 32.25
C THR A 153 82.98 -38.48 31.20
N ASP A 154 81.74 -38.11 30.89
CA ASP A 154 80.98 -38.64 29.76
C ASP A 154 80.40 -37.51 28.90
N SER A 155 80.15 -37.78 27.62
CA SER A 155 79.66 -36.79 26.66
C SER A 155 78.37 -37.24 25.99
N SER A 156 77.36 -36.39 26.10
CA SER A 156 75.99 -36.62 25.61
C SER A 156 75.47 -35.38 24.88
N THR A 157 74.26 -35.49 24.31
CA THR A 157 73.65 -34.41 23.53
C THR A 157 72.22 -34.11 23.96
N LEU A 158 71.86 -32.83 23.96
CA LEU A 158 70.50 -32.34 24.07
C LEU A 158 70.06 -31.81 22.70
N THR A 159 69.02 -32.41 22.13
CA THR A 159 68.39 -31.95 20.88
C THR A 159 67.06 -31.27 21.19
N ILE A 160 66.92 -30.02 20.78
CA ILE A 160 65.68 -29.24 20.95
C ILE A 160 65.05 -29.01 19.57
N SER A 161 63.76 -29.28 19.46
CA SER A 161 62.94 -28.92 18.31
C SER A 161 61.81 -27.99 18.74
N VAL A 162 61.58 -26.94 17.96
CA VAL A 162 60.50 -25.97 18.19
C VAL A 162 59.45 -26.18 17.12
N THR A 163 58.23 -26.52 17.52
CA THR A 163 57.11 -26.77 16.62
C THR A 163 56.29 -25.49 16.39
N PRO A 164 55.87 -25.21 15.14
CA PRO A 164 55.08 -24.01 14.85
C PRO A 164 53.71 -24.04 15.54
N VAL A 165 53.19 -22.86 15.81
CA VAL A 165 51.85 -22.56 16.30
C VAL A 165 51.27 -21.48 15.38
N SER A 166 50.03 -21.65 14.95
CA SER A 166 49.39 -20.68 14.06
C SER A 166 49.28 -19.30 14.72
N ASP A 167 49.94 -18.32 14.13
CA ASP A 167 49.82 -16.90 14.48
C ASP A 167 48.69 -16.18 13.73
N LEU A 168 48.00 -16.90 12.83
CA LEU A 168 46.81 -16.42 12.15
C LEU A 168 45.65 -16.24 13.14
N SER A 169 45.12 -15.02 13.17
CA SER A 169 43.89 -14.65 13.85
C SER A 169 42.97 -13.88 12.89
N ASP A 170 41.68 -14.17 12.95
CA ASP A 170 40.64 -13.53 12.15
C ASP A 170 39.30 -13.58 12.89
N ASP A 171 38.57 -12.46 12.86
CA ASP A 171 37.31 -12.26 13.58
C ASP A 171 36.15 -12.16 12.59
N SER A 172 35.01 -12.79 12.88
CA SER A 172 33.80 -12.69 12.05
C SER A 172 33.25 -11.26 11.92
N GLU A 173 32.80 -10.89 10.72
CA GLU A 173 32.15 -9.61 10.46
C GLU A 173 30.63 -9.68 10.39
N THR A 174 30.01 -8.53 10.69
CA THR A 174 28.60 -8.27 10.47
C THR A 174 28.46 -6.94 9.72
N VAL A 175 27.61 -6.90 8.71
CA VAL A 175 27.31 -5.68 7.95
C VAL A 175 25.81 -5.59 7.73
N SER A 176 25.29 -4.36 7.81
CA SER A 176 23.92 -4.05 7.44
C SER A 176 23.91 -3.04 6.31
N VAL A 177 23.12 -3.30 5.29
CA VAL A 177 22.88 -2.40 4.15
C VAL A 177 21.37 -2.22 3.99
N VAL A 178 20.95 -1.13 3.35
CA VAL A 178 19.56 -0.99 2.90
C VAL A 178 19.36 -1.79 1.61
N GLU A 179 18.13 -2.20 1.32
CA GLU A 179 17.83 -2.88 0.05
C GLU A 179 18.17 -2.03 -1.17
N ASP A 180 18.29 -2.71 -2.31
CA ASP A 180 18.75 -2.16 -3.60
C ASP A 180 20.12 -1.46 -3.57
N THR A 181 20.86 -1.59 -2.48
CA THR A 181 22.20 -1.03 -2.31
C THR A 181 23.20 -2.16 -2.08
N PRO A 182 24.29 -2.23 -2.88
CA PRO A 182 25.32 -3.24 -2.66
C PRO A 182 26.01 -3.08 -1.30
N ALA A 183 26.16 -4.19 -0.56
CA ALA A 183 27.07 -4.26 0.58
C ALA A 183 28.50 -4.50 0.08
N THR A 184 29.46 -3.69 0.53
CA THR A 184 30.88 -3.80 0.16
C THR A 184 31.76 -3.66 1.38
N GLY A 185 32.91 -4.35 1.39
CA GLY A 185 33.87 -4.31 2.48
C GLY A 185 35.06 -5.23 2.22
N ASN A 186 35.85 -5.49 3.26
CA ASN A 186 36.96 -6.43 3.21
C ASN A 186 36.96 -7.32 4.47
N VAL A 187 36.92 -8.65 4.29
CA VAL A 187 36.94 -9.64 5.39
C VAL A 187 38.33 -9.87 5.99
N LEU A 188 39.37 -9.22 5.44
CA LEU A 188 40.73 -9.26 6.00
C LEU A 188 41.04 -8.03 6.87
N ASP A 189 40.10 -7.09 7.03
CA ASP A 189 40.32 -5.87 7.83
C ASP A 189 40.56 -6.17 9.32
N ASN A 190 40.06 -7.32 9.82
CA ASN A 190 40.27 -7.78 11.20
C ASN A 190 41.22 -8.99 11.30
N ALA A 191 41.81 -9.40 10.18
CA ALA A 191 42.72 -10.54 10.13
C ALA A 191 44.18 -10.10 10.39
N ASN A 192 44.93 -10.90 11.14
CA ASN A 192 46.33 -10.62 11.48
C ASN A 192 47.16 -11.91 11.47
N SER A 193 48.37 -11.84 10.91
CA SER A 193 49.42 -12.88 11.02
C SER A 193 50.79 -12.20 10.91
N VAL A 194 51.81 -12.78 11.57
CA VAL A 194 53.21 -12.37 11.47
C VAL A 194 53.96 -13.11 10.35
N ASP A 195 53.37 -14.17 9.80
CA ASP A 195 54.00 -15.09 8.84
C ASP A 195 53.81 -14.71 7.38
N GLY A 196 53.26 -13.52 7.12
CA GLY A 196 53.24 -12.91 5.79
C GLY A 196 51.86 -12.41 5.35
N PRO A 197 51.63 -12.28 4.03
CA PRO A 197 50.40 -11.70 3.52
C PRO A 197 49.21 -12.64 3.74
N LEU A 198 48.07 -12.03 4.03
CA LEU A 198 46.80 -12.72 4.20
C LEU A 198 46.04 -12.79 2.88
N THR A 199 45.38 -13.91 2.64
CA THR A 199 44.51 -14.13 1.47
C THR A 199 43.29 -14.93 1.86
N VAL A 200 42.18 -14.73 1.15
CA VAL A 200 41.04 -15.65 1.20
C VAL A 200 41.24 -16.73 0.15
N THR A 201 41.09 -17.99 0.53
CA THR A 201 41.27 -19.13 -0.39
C THR A 201 39.94 -19.68 -0.89
N SER A 202 38.94 -19.76 -0.02
CA SER A 202 37.62 -20.29 -0.34
C SER A 202 36.54 -19.70 0.57
N PHE A 203 35.29 -19.82 0.14
CA PHE A 203 34.14 -19.48 0.96
C PHE A 203 32.99 -20.45 0.72
N THR A 204 32.13 -20.58 1.71
CA THR A 204 30.94 -21.43 1.70
C THR A 204 29.72 -20.59 2.00
N VAL A 205 28.70 -20.70 1.16
CA VAL A 205 27.42 -20.01 1.30
C VAL A 205 26.30 -20.94 0.83
N ASP A 206 25.18 -20.96 1.54
CA ASP A 206 24.05 -21.89 1.31
C ASP A 206 24.45 -23.38 1.20
N GLY A 207 25.51 -23.77 1.92
CA GLY A 207 26.00 -25.15 1.98
C GLY A 207 26.96 -25.57 0.86
N ASP A 208 27.20 -24.72 -0.14
CA ASP A 208 28.13 -24.97 -1.24
C ASP A 208 29.44 -24.19 -1.08
N THR A 209 30.57 -24.79 -1.46
CA THR A 209 31.91 -24.19 -1.36
C THR A 209 32.42 -23.70 -2.72
N TYR A 210 32.96 -22.48 -2.73
CA TYR A 210 33.45 -21.74 -3.88
C TYR A 210 34.89 -21.28 -3.66
N ASN A 211 35.62 -21.00 -4.73
CA ASN A 211 36.96 -20.41 -4.62
C ASN A 211 36.83 -18.90 -4.45
N ALA A 212 37.77 -18.28 -3.74
CA ALA A 212 37.83 -16.83 -3.71
C ALA A 212 38.02 -16.26 -5.14
N GLY A 213 37.23 -15.25 -5.48
CA GLY A 213 37.11 -14.66 -6.82
C GLY A 213 35.92 -15.19 -7.63
N ASP A 214 35.24 -16.25 -7.18
CA ASP A 214 33.99 -16.70 -7.80
C ASP A 214 32.84 -15.75 -7.47
N THR A 215 31.93 -15.57 -8.43
CA THR A 215 30.65 -14.87 -8.25
C THR A 215 29.53 -15.92 -8.13
N VAL A 216 28.71 -15.79 -7.09
CA VAL A 216 27.66 -16.74 -6.71
C VAL A 216 26.31 -16.05 -6.75
N SER A 217 25.36 -16.61 -7.51
CA SER A 217 23.98 -16.16 -7.53
C SER A 217 23.17 -16.93 -6.48
N LEU A 218 22.59 -16.21 -5.53
CA LEU A 218 21.69 -16.69 -4.49
C LEU A 218 20.26 -16.24 -4.78
N THR A 219 19.29 -16.74 -4.01
CA THR A 219 17.92 -16.22 -4.05
C THR A 219 17.85 -14.77 -3.54
N GLU A 220 18.73 -14.41 -2.62
CA GLU A 220 18.77 -13.10 -1.95
C GLU A 220 19.56 -12.05 -2.75
N GLY A 221 20.38 -12.46 -3.73
CA GLY A 221 21.25 -11.55 -4.47
C GLY A 221 22.48 -12.23 -5.07
N GLU A 222 23.44 -11.43 -5.53
CA GLU A 222 24.71 -11.89 -6.10
C GLU A 222 25.88 -11.56 -5.16
N LEU A 223 26.68 -12.56 -4.80
CA LEU A 223 27.84 -12.44 -3.92
C LEU A 223 29.14 -12.65 -4.71
N THR A 224 30.13 -11.79 -4.52
CA THR A 224 31.53 -12.02 -4.90
C THR A 224 32.42 -11.78 -3.70
N LEU A 225 33.32 -12.71 -3.38
CA LEU A 225 34.37 -12.56 -2.37
C LEU A 225 35.73 -12.90 -2.98
N ASN A 226 36.60 -11.90 -3.09
CA ASN A 226 37.87 -11.98 -3.80
C ASN A 226 39.00 -12.51 -2.91
N THR A 227 40.11 -12.91 -3.53
CA THR A 227 41.31 -13.41 -2.84
C THR A 227 41.97 -12.37 -1.92
N ASP A 228 41.79 -11.07 -2.21
CA ASP A 228 42.29 -9.97 -1.40
C ASP A 228 41.34 -9.58 -0.24
N GLY A 229 40.31 -10.39 -0.01
CA GLY A 229 39.30 -10.20 1.02
C GLY A 229 38.19 -9.23 0.66
N SER A 230 38.31 -8.47 -0.43
CA SER A 230 37.25 -7.57 -0.86
C SER A 230 36.00 -8.35 -1.25
N TYR A 231 34.83 -7.91 -0.78
CA TYR A 231 33.56 -8.52 -1.13
C TYR A 231 32.57 -7.50 -1.68
N THR A 232 31.63 -8.00 -2.47
CA THR A 232 30.44 -7.28 -2.90
C THR A 232 29.26 -8.23 -2.85
N PHE A 233 28.20 -7.85 -2.15
CA PHE A 233 26.90 -8.49 -2.22
C PHE A 233 25.90 -7.49 -2.79
N THR A 234 25.32 -7.79 -3.94
CA THR A 234 24.24 -7.01 -4.55
C THR A 234 22.92 -7.72 -4.25
N PRO A 235 22.06 -7.17 -3.38
CA PRO A 235 20.73 -7.74 -3.12
C PRO A 235 19.95 -7.90 -4.43
N ALA A 236 19.11 -8.93 -4.50
CA ALA A 236 18.06 -8.99 -5.54
C ALA A 236 17.10 -7.80 -5.37
N ASP A 237 16.43 -7.39 -6.45
CA ASP A 237 15.50 -6.25 -6.43
C ASP A 237 14.46 -6.42 -5.30
N ASN A 238 14.35 -5.40 -4.43
CA ASN A 238 13.48 -5.36 -3.26
C ASN A 238 13.69 -6.51 -2.25
N PHE A 239 14.86 -7.16 -2.27
CA PHE A 239 15.18 -8.13 -1.23
C PHE A 239 15.56 -7.40 0.06
N ASN A 240 14.79 -7.65 1.11
CA ASN A 240 15.15 -7.35 2.49
C ASN A 240 15.13 -8.63 3.35
N GLY A 241 15.96 -8.64 4.39
CA GLY A 241 16.11 -9.78 5.30
C GLY A 241 17.55 -10.27 5.48
N ALA A 242 17.68 -11.49 6.00
CA ALA A 242 18.97 -12.10 6.27
C ALA A 242 19.49 -12.85 5.05
N VAL A 243 20.75 -12.62 4.69
CA VAL A 243 21.47 -13.41 3.68
C VAL A 243 22.03 -14.68 4.36
N PRO A 244 22.10 -15.83 3.67
CA PRO A 244 22.80 -17.00 4.21
C PRO A 244 24.21 -16.66 4.68
N VAL A 245 24.58 -17.08 5.88
CA VAL A 245 25.90 -16.76 6.49
C VAL A 245 27.02 -17.27 5.60
N ILE A 246 27.94 -16.38 5.24
CA ILE A 246 29.11 -16.70 4.43
C ILE A 246 30.23 -17.13 5.36
N THR A 247 30.71 -18.37 5.24
CA THR A 247 31.91 -18.83 5.97
C THR A 247 33.09 -18.80 5.03
N TYR A 248 34.14 -18.06 5.34
CA TYR A 248 35.33 -17.94 4.49
C TYR A 248 36.58 -18.47 5.20
N THR A 249 37.59 -18.87 4.42
CA THR A 249 38.87 -19.36 4.94
C THR A 249 39.99 -18.39 4.58
N VAL A 250 40.61 -17.82 5.62
CA VAL A 250 41.81 -16.99 5.52
C VAL A 250 43.03 -17.89 5.57
N THR A 251 44.07 -17.52 4.81
CA THR A 251 45.36 -18.20 4.79
C THR A 251 46.48 -17.17 4.80
N ASP A 252 47.49 -17.39 5.63
CA ASP A 252 48.67 -16.53 5.70
C ASP A 252 49.83 -17.00 4.81
N GLY A 253 51.00 -16.36 4.95
CA GLY A 253 52.19 -16.67 4.17
C GLY A 253 52.88 -18.00 4.53
N ALA A 254 52.66 -18.53 5.73
CA ALA A 254 53.14 -19.84 6.16
C ALA A 254 52.20 -20.98 5.75
N GLY A 255 50.96 -20.66 5.40
CA GLY A 255 49.93 -21.61 4.99
C GLY A 255 49.02 -22.06 6.13
N ASP A 256 49.07 -21.36 7.28
CA ASP A 256 48.09 -21.55 8.33
C ASP A 256 46.73 -21.03 7.88
N THR A 257 45.67 -21.70 8.35
CA THR A 257 44.31 -21.43 7.89
C THR A 257 43.36 -21.23 9.06
N GLN A 258 42.51 -20.22 8.96
CA GLN A 258 41.42 -19.97 9.90
C GLN A 258 40.11 -19.75 9.15
N SER A 259 39.01 -20.25 9.72
CA SER A 259 37.67 -20.00 9.21
C SER A 259 36.94 -18.97 10.07
N SER A 260 36.29 -18.03 9.40
CA SER A 260 35.50 -16.95 10.00
C SER A 260 34.23 -16.73 9.17
N THR A 261 33.35 -15.83 9.61
CA THR A 261 32.04 -15.64 8.97
C THR A 261 31.73 -14.19 8.68
N LEU A 262 31.21 -13.92 7.48
CA LEU A 262 30.58 -12.66 7.12
C LEU A 262 29.05 -12.84 7.18
N THR A 263 28.40 -12.03 8.02
CA THR A 263 26.94 -11.97 8.10
C THR A 263 26.44 -10.66 7.49
N ILE A 264 25.55 -10.75 6.51
CA ILE A 264 24.94 -9.60 5.82
C ILE A 264 23.45 -9.56 6.16
N SER A 265 22.98 -8.41 6.64
CA SER A 265 21.55 -8.11 6.77
C SER A 265 21.14 -6.98 5.85
N VAL A 266 20.04 -7.15 5.13
CA VAL A 266 19.46 -6.13 4.26
C VAL A 266 18.21 -5.56 4.95
N THR A 267 18.19 -4.27 5.20
CA THR A 267 17.06 -3.59 5.84
C THR A 267 16.11 -3.01 4.79
N PRO A 268 14.78 -3.16 4.98
CA PRO A 268 13.79 -2.65 4.03
C PRO A 268 13.76 -1.12 3.99
N VAL A 269 13.28 -0.59 2.89
CA VAL A 269 12.94 0.80 2.62
C VAL A 269 11.56 0.81 1.98
N SER A 270 10.60 1.48 2.61
CA SER A 270 9.25 1.53 2.05
C SER A 270 9.24 2.07 0.62
N ASP A 271 8.74 1.24 -0.28
CA ASP A 271 8.45 1.55 -1.68
C ASP A 271 6.96 1.82 -1.93
N LEU A 272 6.15 1.72 -0.86
CA LEU A 272 4.73 1.98 -0.88
C LEU A 272 4.46 3.44 -1.25
N THR A 273 3.78 3.63 -2.37
CA THR A 273 3.27 4.93 -2.81
C THR A 273 1.77 4.84 -3.00
N ASP A 274 1.09 5.94 -2.72
CA ASP A 274 -0.36 6.06 -2.87
C ASP A 274 -0.72 7.54 -3.02
N ASP A 275 -1.51 7.86 -4.02
CA ASP A 275 -1.91 9.22 -4.37
C ASP A 275 -3.28 9.58 -3.73
N ASN A 276 -3.67 10.86 -3.79
CA ASN A 276 -4.99 11.28 -3.32
C ASN A 276 -6.04 11.18 -4.42
N GLU A 277 -7.25 10.75 -4.06
CA GLU A 277 -8.39 10.64 -4.96
C GLU A 277 -9.36 11.80 -4.82
N THR A 278 -9.95 12.18 -5.94
CA THR A 278 -11.10 13.08 -5.98
C THR A 278 -12.18 12.47 -6.85
N VAL A 279 -13.43 12.50 -6.38
CA VAL A 279 -14.59 12.05 -7.14
C VAL A 279 -15.71 13.07 -7.03
N THR A 280 -16.41 13.25 -8.14
CA THR A 280 -17.61 14.08 -8.21
C THR A 280 -18.76 13.24 -8.73
N ILE A 281 -19.87 13.25 -7.99
CA ILE A 281 -21.11 12.54 -8.32
C ILE A 281 -22.29 13.52 -8.32
N ALA A 282 -23.37 13.15 -8.98
CA ALA A 282 -24.65 13.82 -8.79
C ALA A 282 -25.27 13.42 -7.43
N GLU A 283 -26.10 14.27 -6.85
CA GLU A 283 -26.92 13.85 -5.70
C GLU A 283 -27.83 12.67 -6.06
N ASP A 284 -28.29 11.97 -5.02
CA ASP A 284 -29.06 10.73 -5.13
C ASP A 284 -28.38 9.58 -5.92
N THR A 285 -27.09 9.72 -6.22
CA THR A 285 -26.28 8.66 -6.83
C THR A 285 -25.14 8.25 -5.89
N PRO A 286 -24.92 6.95 -5.64
CA PRO A 286 -23.77 6.52 -4.84
C PRO A 286 -22.44 6.77 -5.56
N ALA A 287 -21.43 7.25 -4.83
CA ALA A 287 -20.04 7.24 -5.29
C ALA A 287 -19.41 5.86 -5.00
N THR A 288 -18.88 5.21 -6.02
CA THR A 288 -18.18 3.92 -5.90
C THR A 288 -16.84 3.97 -6.60
N GLY A 289 -15.82 3.34 -6.02
CA GLY A 289 -14.49 3.24 -6.61
C GLY A 289 -13.58 2.35 -5.78
N ASN A 290 -12.28 2.38 -6.08
CA ASN A 290 -11.27 1.71 -5.28
C ASN A 290 -10.12 2.69 -4.99
N VAL A 291 -9.81 2.93 -3.71
CA VAL A 291 -8.72 3.83 -3.33
C VAL A 291 -7.33 3.23 -3.59
N LEU A 292 -7.23 1.90 -3.78
CA LEU A 292 -5.96 1.23 -4.10
C LEU A 292 -5.62 1.28 -5.60
N ASP A 293 -6.45 1.88 -6.46
CA ASP A 293 -6.20 1.96 -7.91
C ASP A 293 -4.96 2.83 -8.25
N ASN A 294 -4.55 3.74 -7.34
CA ASN A 294 -3.36 4.58 -7.48
C ASN A 294 -2.23 4.22 -6.48
N ALA A 295 -2.34 3.06 -5.82
CA ALA A 295 -1.33 2.56 -4.90
C ALA A 295 -0.38 1.57 -5.60
N GLU A 296 0.92 1.69 -5.34
CA GLU A 296 1.96 0.82 -5.91
C GLU A 296 3.00 0.42 -4.85
N THR A 297 3.44 -0.84 -4.90
CA THR A 297 4.51 -1.44 -4.06
C THR A 297 5.04 -2.71 -4.75
N ALA A 298 6.28 -3.09 -4.48
CA ALA A 298 6.85 -4.40 -4.81
C ALA A 298 6.68 -5.43 -3.68
N GLU A 299 6.36 -4.99 -2.46
CA GLU A 299 6.35 -5.77 -1.22
C GLU A 299 5.02 -6.53 -0.99
N GLY A 300 4.38 -7.03 -2.04
CA GLY A 300 3.21 -7.91 -1.95
C GLY A 300 1.85 -7.20 -2.05
N PRO A 301 0.77 -7.77 -1.47
CA PRO A 301 -0.58 -7.26 -1.68
C PRO A 301 -0.86 -5.98 -0.87
N LEU A 302 -1.58 -5.06 -1.49
CA LEU A 302 -2.07 -3.83 -0.86
C LEU A 302 -3.40 -4.04 -0.15
N THR A 303 -3.57 -3.41 1.00
CA THR A 303 -4.82 -3.39 1.77
C THR A 303 -5.04 -2.04 2.42
N VAL A 304 -6.30 -1.67 2.65
CA VAL A 304 -6.64 -0.56 3.56
C VAL A 304 -6.81 -1.12 4.96
N THR A 305 -6.14 -0.54 5.96
CA THR A 305 -6.23 -1.00 7.35
C THR A 305 -7.22 -0.18 8.17
N SER A 306 -7.21 1.14 8.00
CA SER A 306 -8.13 2.05 8.68
C SER A 306 -8.39 3.31 7.87
N PHE A 307 -9.44 4.03 8.23
CA PHE A 307 -9.76 5.33 7.69
C PHE A 307 -10.30 6.26 8.76
N THR A 308 -10.13 7.56 8.55
CA THR A 308 -10.55 8.63 9.44
C THR A 308 -11.43 9.59 8.66
N VAL A 309 -12.61 9.89 9.21
CA VAL A 309 -13.58 10.82 8.64
C VAL A 309 -14.27 11.56 9.78
N ASP A 310 -14.50 12.86 9.60
CA ASP A 310 -15.05 13.77 10.64
C ASP A 310 -14.31 13.71 12.00
N GLY A 311 -13.01 13.38 11.97
CA GLY A 311 -12.15 13.33 13.16
C GLY A 311 -12.15 12.00 13.92
N ASP A 312 -12.98 11.03 13.54
CA ASP A 312 -13.04 9.69 14.14
C ASP A 312 -12.38 8.65 13.22
N THR A 313 -11.69 7.66 13.82
CA THR A 313 -10.99 6.58 13.10
C THR A 313 -11.77 5.26 13.19
N TYR A 314 -11.88 4.60 12.04
CA TYR A 314 -12.62 3.35 11.82
C TYR A 314 -11.70 2.32 11.15
N ASN A 315 -11.96 1.04 11.39
CA ASN A 315 -11.30 -0.05 10.68
C ASN A 315 -11.90 -0.20 9.28
N ALA A 316 -11.10 -0.66 8.33
CA ALA A 316 -11.60 -0.98 7.00
C ALA A 316 -12.70 -2.06 7.06
N GLY A 317 -13.76 -1.86 6.28
CA GLY A 317 -14.99 -2.67 6.26
C GLY A 317 -16.10 -2.17 7.18
N GLU A 318 -15.85 -1.14 8.00
CA GLU A 318 -16.90 -0.49 8.79
C GLU A 318 -17.72 0.48 7.93
N THR A 319 -19.03 0.52 8.19
CA THR A 319 -19.96 1.49 7.61
C THR A 319 -20.18 2.62 8.61
N VAL A 320 -20.01 3.85 8.16
CA VAL A 320 -20.08 5.08 8.96
C VAL A 320 -21.21 5.95 8.45
N THR A 321 -22.12 6.35 9.35
CA THR A 321 -23.18 7.31 9.06
C THR A 321 -22.69 8.73 9.37
N LEU A 322 -22.60 9.55 8.34
CA LEU A 322 -22.24 10.97 8.40
C LEU A 322 -23.51 11.84 8.32
N THR A 323 -23.36 13.15 8.51
CA THR A 323 -24.45 14.10 8.27
C THR A 323 -24.83 14.20 6.79
N GLU A 324 -23.89 13.90 5.89
CA GLU A 324 -24.05 14.01 4.43
C GLU A 324 -24.51 12.70 3.77
N GLY A 325 -24.35 11.55 4.43
CA GLY A 325 -24.65 10.24 3.85
C GLY A 325 -24.01 9.08 4.61
N GLU A 326 -23.99 7.90 4.01
CA GLU A 326 -23.38 6.69 4.56
C GLU A 326 -22.14 6.29 3.75
N LEU A 327 -21.00 6.11 4.43
CA LEU A 327 -19.71 5.72 3.85
C LEU A 327 -19.33 4.31 4.30
N THR A 328 -18.87 3.47 3.37
CA THR A 328 -18.13 2.24 3.65
C THR A 328 -16.84 2.24 2.85
N LEU A 329 -15.70 1.94 3.48
CA LEU A 329 -14.41 1.73 2.82
C LEU A 329 -13.84 0.38 3.29
N ASN A 330 -13.72 -0.57 2.37
CA ASN A 330 -13.33 -1.95 2.64
C ASN A 330 -11.81 -2.14 2.61
N ALA A 331 -11.34 -3.26 3.17
CA ALA A 331 -9.92 -3.60 3.22
C ALA A 331 -9.30 -3.86 1.83
N ASP A 332 -10.12 -4.22 0.84
CA ASP A 332 -9.69 -4.34 -0.57
C ASP A 332 -9.67 -3.00 -1.32
N GLY A 333 -9.85 -1.89 -0.59
CA GLY A 333 -9.88 -0.53 -1.10
C GLY A 333 -11.19 -0.11 -1.75
N SER A 334 -12.12 -1.04 -1.99
CA SER A 334 -13.42 -0.68 -2.55
C SER A 334 -14.19 0.21 -1.57
N TYR A 335 -14.76 1.30 -2.07
CA TYR A 335 -15.58 2.20 -1.27
C TYR A 335 -16.95 2.41 -1.88
N THR A 336 -17.90 2.76 -1.02
CA THR A 336 -19.22 3.26 -1.41
C THR A 336 -19.61 4.40 -0.46
N PHE A 337 -19.93 5.55 -1.03
CA PHE A 337 -20.60 6.63 -0.31
C PHE A 337 -21.98 6.84 -0.91
N THR A 338 -23.02 6.70 -0.10
CA THR A 338 -24.41 6.97 -0.49
C THR A 338 -24.83 8.28 0.15
N PRO A 339 -24.97 9.38 -0.62
CA PRO A 339 -25.51 10.63 -0.10
C PRO A 339 -26.88 10.43 0.55
N ASN A 340 -27.21 11.22 1.56
CA ASN A 340 -28.59 11.36 2.01
C ASN A 340 -29.44 11.96 0.86
N ASP A 341 -30.73 11.65 0.83
CA ASP A 341 -31.66 12.16 -0.19
C ASP A 341 -31.55 13.69 -0.33
N ASN A 342 -31.32 14.18 -1.56
CA ASN A 342 -31.14 15.58 -1.92
C ASN A 342 -29.96 16.29 -1.21
N PHE A 343 -28.97 15.54 -0.75
CA PHE A 343 -27.71 16.14 -0.30
C PHE A 343 -26.84 16.50 -1.49
N ASN A 344 -26.51 17.77 -1.61
CA ASN A 344 -25.44 18.28 -2.45
C ASN A 344 -24.45 19.11 -1.64
N GLY A 345 -23.18 19.12 -2.06
CA GLY A 345 -22.10 19.79 -1.35
C GLY A 345 -20.84 18.94 -1.16
N ALA A 346 -19.97 19.38 -0.26
CA ALA A 346 -18.72 18.69 0.07
C ALA A 346 -18.94 17.70 1.22
N VAL A 347 -18.42 16.48 1.05
CA VAL A 347 -18.35 15.46 2.10
C VAL A 347 -17.07 15.69 2.93
N PRO A 348 -17.06 15.43 4.25
CA PRO A 348 -15.82 15.46 5.04
C PRO A 348 -14.73 14.59 4.38
N VAL A 349 -13.50 15.13 4.28
CA VAL A 349 -12.37 14.43 3.64
C VAL A 349 -12.10 13.12 4.38
N ILE A 350 -12.04 12.03 3.64
CA ILE A 350 -11.72 10.70 4.16
C ILE A 350 -10.21 10.52 4.05
N THR A 351 -9.52 10.38 5.18
CA THR A 351 -8.09 10.03 5.21
C THR A 351 -7.96 8.54 5.48
N TYR A 352 -7.29 7.78 4.63
CA TYR A 352 -7.14 6.33 4.80
C TYR A 352 -5.68 5.92 4.87
N ILE A 353 -5.42 4.72 5.40
CA ILE A 353 -4.09 4.12 5.53
C ILE A 353 -4.03 2.88 4.66
N VAL A 354 -3.17 2.93 3.65
CA VAL A 354 -2.77 1.78 2.84
C VAL A 354 -1.62 1.06 3.51
N THR A 355 -1.60 -0.26 3.40
CA THR A 355 -0.57 -1.14 3.95
C THR A 355 -0.23 -2.22 2.94
N ASP A 356 1.06 -2.44 2.69
CA ASP A 356 1.56 -3.50 1.82
C ASP A 356 1.76 -4.84 2.56
N GLY A 357 2.33 -5.82 1.88
CA GLY A 357 2.58 -7.15 2.45
C GLY A 357 3.76 -7.20 3.44
N ALA A 358 4.68 -6.23 3.39
CA ALA A 358 5.78 -6.07 4.35
C ALA A 358 5.34 -5.33 5.63
N GLY A 359 4.21 -4.63 5.58
CA GLY A 359 3.62 -3.88 6.68
C GLY A 359 4.00 -2.40 6.69
N ASP A 360 4.59 -1.88 5.61
CA ASP A 360 4.77 -0.44 5.46
C ASP A 360 3.42 0.24 5.24
N THR A 361 3.33 1.51 5.65
CA THR A 361 2.08 2.24 5.61
C THR A 361 2.22 3.61 4.97
N GLN A 362 1.22 3.97 4.17
CA GLN A 362 1.10 5.27 3.52
C GLN A 362 -0.29 5.84 3.81
N SER A 363 -0.35 7.15 4.02
CA SER A 363 -1.61 7.86 4.29
C SER A 363 -1.98 8.76 3.12
N SER A 364 -3.22 8.63 2.68
CA SER A 364 -3.79 9.35 1.52
C SER A 364 -5.23 9.74 1.80
N THR A 365 -5.84 10.49 0.88
CA THR A 365 -7.17 11.07 1.06
C THR A 365 -8.09 10.82 -0.12
N LEU A 366 -9.35 10.50 0.18
CA LEU A 366 -10.46 10.47 -0.76
C LEU A 366 -11.34 11.69 -0.50
N THR A 367 -11.48 12.55 -1.51
CA THR A 367 -12.38 13.72 -1.48
C THR A 367 -13.60 13.46 -2.37
N ILE A 368 -14.80 13.53 -1.78
CA ILE A 368 -16.06 13.34 -2.49
C ILE A 368 -16.81 14.68 -2.55
N SER A 369 -17.23 15.08 -3.75
CA SER A 369 -18.12 16.22 -3.96
C SER A 369 -19.41 15.74 -4.62
N VAL A 370 -20.54 16.25 -4.13
CA VAL A 370 -21.87 15.95 -4.67
C VAL A 370 -22.44 17.19 -5.34
N THR A 371 -22.80 17.08 -6.61
CA THR A 371 -23.38 18.19 -7.39
C THR A 371 -24.90 18.11 -7.39
N PRO A 372 -25.60 19.25 -7.26
CA PRO A 372 -27.06 19.28 -7.29
C PRO A 372 -27.61 18.82 -8.65
N VAL A 373 -28.81 18.25 -8.62
CA VAL A 373 -29.63 17.87 -9.77
C VAL A 373 -31.03 18.43 -9.53
N SER A 374 -31.57 19.12 -10.53
CA SER A 374 -32.88 19.75 -10.36
C SER A 374 -33.97 18.75 -10.03
N ASP A 375 -34.68 19.05 -8.95
CA ASP A 375 -35.86 18.36 -8.45
C ASP A 375 -37.18 19.02 -8.91
N LEU A 376 -37.05 20.17 -9.60
CA LEU A 376 -38.17 20.98 -10.04
C LEU A 376 -38.89 20.29 -11.20
N THR A 377 -40.18 20.07 -11.00
CA THR A 377 -41.08 19.55 -12.01
C THR A 377 -42.30 20.45 -12.11
N ASP A 378 -42.78 20.65 -13.33
CA ASP A 378 -44.00 21.40 -13.60
C ASP A 378 -44.66 20.90 -14.90
N ASP A 379 -45.99 20.86 -14.93
CA ASP A 379 -46.80 20.32 -16.02
C ASP A 379 -47.56 21.46 -16.72
N ASN A 380 -47.84 21.33 -18.03
CA ASN A 380 -48.64 22.33 -18.75
C ASN A 380 -50.12 22.35 -18.31
N GLU A 381 -50.72 23.54 -18.22
CA GLU A 381 -52.16 23.70 -17.97
C GLU A 381 -52.98 24.01 -19.21
N THR A 382 -54.23 23.58 -19.15
CA THR A 382 -55.27 23.96 -20.10
C THR A 382 -56.51 24.40 -19.35
N VAL A 383 -57.08 25.53 -19.72
CA VAL A 383 -58.34 26.05 -19.16
C VAL A 383 -59.30 26.48 -20.27
N SER A 384 -60.59 26.26 -20.03
CA SER A 384 -61.68 26.73 -20.89
C SER A 384 -62.62 27.58 -20.05
N VAL A 385 -62.94 28.77 -20.54
CA VAL A 385 -63.88 29.70 -19.92
C VAL A 385 -64.94 30.13 -20.93
N ALA A 386 -66.11 30.57 -20.46
CA ALA A 386 -67.07 31.26 -21.31
C ALA A 386 -66.56 32.66 -21.66
N GLU A 387 -66.97 33.22 -22.81
CA GLU A 387 -66.73 34.63 -23.08
C GLU A 387 -67.37 35.53 -22.02
N ASP A 388 -66.86 36.76 -21.93
CA ASP A 388 -67.19 37.76 -20.90
C ASP A 388 -66.97 37.30 -19.44
N THR A 389 -66.30 36.17 -19.24
CA THR A 389 -65.95 35.64 -17.92
C THR A 389 -64.44 35.53 -17.79
N PRO A 390 -63.82 36.08 -16.73
CA PRO A 390 -62.40 35.91 -16.51
C PRO A 390 -62.02 34.44 -16.26
N ALA A 391 -60.95 33.96 -16.91
CA ALA A 391 -60.29 32.71 -16.54
C ALA A 391 -59.33 32.96 -15.39
N THR A 392 -59.46 32.20 -14.29
CA THR A 392 -58.59 32.30 -13.11
C THR A 392 -58.10 30.92 -12.69
N GLY A 393 -56.86 30.83 -12.21
CA GLY A 393 -56.28 29.61 -11.67
C GLY A 393 -54.90 29.86 -11.07
N ASN A 394 -54.15 28.78 -10.81
CA ASN A 394 -52.76 28.86 -10.40
C ASN A 394 -51.91 27.87 -11.22
N VAL A 395 -50.86 28.36 -11.87
CA VAL A 395 -49.93 27.54 -12.68
C VAL A 395 -48.89 26.78 -11.84
N LEU A 396 -48.92 26.91 -10.51
CA LEU A 396 -48.06 26.15 -9.61
C LEU A 396 -48.82 24.98 -8.95
N ASP A 397 -50.09 24.75 -9.28
CA ASP A 397 -50.90 23.69 -8.67
C ASP A 397 -50.39 22.28 -9.01
N ASN A 398 -49.68 22.11 -10.13
CA ASN A 398 -49.05 20.85 -10.56
C ASN A 398 -47.52 20.89 -10.50
N ALA A 399 -46.94 21.93 -9.91
CA ALA A 399 -45.50 22.07 -9.76
C ALA A 399 -45.01 21.48 -8.43
N ALA A 400 -43.83 20.87 -8.42
CA ALA A 400 -43.22 20.30 -7.23
C ALA A 400 -41.68 20.44 -7.24
N SER A 401 -41.11 20.66 -6.06
CA SER A 401 -39.67 20.66 -5.74
C SER A 401 -39.51 20.31 -4.26
N VAL A 402 -38.42 19.66 -3.88
CA VAL A 402 -38.02 19.40 -2.48
C VAL A 402 -37.06 20.47 -1.94
N ASP A 403 -36.46 21.28 -2.80
CA ASP A 403 -35.53 22.36 -2.51
C ASP A 403 -36.20 23.65 -2.00
N GLY A 404 -37.53 23.72 -2.00
CA GLY A 404 -38.27 24.74 -1.26
C GLY A 404 -39.51 25.29 -1.98
N PRO A 405 -40.00 26.47 -1.55
CA PRO A 405 -41.16 27.10 -2.18
C PRO A 405 -40.88 27.50 -3.64
N LEU A 406 -41.93 27.39 -4.45
CA LEU A 406 -41.94 27.70 -5.87
C LEU A 406 -42.45 29.13 -6.13
N THR A 407 -41.93 29.73 -7.19
CA THR A 407 -42.38 31.05 -7.69
C THR A 407 -42.34 31.06 -9.21
N VAL A 408 -43.28 31.77 -9.84
CA VAL A 408 -43.13 32.17 -11.24
C VAL A 408 -42.19 33.37 -11.29
N THR A 409 -41.16 33.33 -12.14
CA THR A 409 -40.22 34.45 -12.30
C THR A 409 -40.53 35.30 -13.53
N SER A 410 -40.95 34.66 -14.61
CA SER A 410 -41.28 35.33 -15.87
C SER A 410 -42.30 34.54 -16.68
N PHE A 411 -42.93 35.21 -17.63
CA PHE A 411 -43.77 34.56 -18.63
C PHE A 411 -43.62 35.22 -19.99
N THR A 412 -43.88 34.44 -21.04
CA THR A 412 -43.76 34.83 -22.43
C THR A 412 -45.09 34.57 -23.13
N VAL A 413 -45.63 35.59 -23.78
CA VAL A 413 -46.85 35.50 -24.58
C VAL A 413 -46.68 36.35 -25.84
N ASP A 414 -47.15 35.85 -26.98
CA ASP A 414 -46.97 36.46 -28.31
C ASP A 414 -45.49 36.86 -28.61
N GLY A 415 -44.56 36.02 -28.17
CA GLY A 415 -43.11 36.20 -28.38
C GLY A 415 -42.45 37.29 -27.53
N ASN A 416 -43.15 37.92 -26.59
CA ASN A 416 -42.59 38.91 -25.66
C ASN A 416 -42.54 38.35 -24.24
N THR A 417 -41.44 38.62 -23.53
CA THR A 417 -41.23 38.16 -22.14
C THR A 417 -41.52 39.29 -21.14
N TYR A 418 -42.22 38.94 -20.07
CA TYR A 418 -42.70 39.81 -18.99
C TYR A 418 -42.28 39.21 -17.64
N ASN A 419 -42.20 40.05 -16.61
CA ASN A 419 -41.94 39.57 -15.25
C ASN A 419 -43.26 39.09 -14.63
N ALA A 420 -43.18 38.14 -13.71
CA ALA A 420 -44.34 37.76 -12.92
C ALA A 420 -44.91 38.98 -12.16
N GLY A 421 -46.22 39.14 -12.19
CA GLY A 421 -46.96 40.30 -11.66
C GLY A 421 -47.27 41.37 -12.70
N ASP A 422 -46.68 41.32 -13.90
CA ASP A 422 -47.02 42.24 -14.99
C ASP A 422 -48.43 41.94 -15.54
N THR A 423 -49.14 43.00 -15.91
CA THR A 423 -50.40 42.92 -16.67
C THR A 423 -50.12 43.22 -18.14
N VAL A 424 -50.57 42.32 -19.03
CA VAL A 424 -50.32 42.35 -20.47
C VAL A 424 -51.64 42.44 -21.21
N THR A 425 -51.78 43.47 -22.05
CA THR A 425 -52.91 43.62 -22.96
C THR A 425 -52.60 42.89 -24.28
N LEU A 426 -53.40 41.87 -24.58
CA LEU A 426 -53.39 41.10 -25.83
C LEU A 426 -54.50 41.57 -26.76
N THR A 427 -54.53 41.06 -27.99
CA THR A 427 -55.65 41.28 -28.92
C THR A 427 -56.94 40.62 -28.44
N GLU A 428 -56.82 39.54 -27.66
CA GLU A 428 -57.93 38.71 -27.17
C GLU A 428 -58.45 39.14 -25.79
N GLY A 429 -57.67 39.90 -25.01
CA GLY A 429 -58.01 40.25 -23.63
C GLY A 429 -56.81 40.74 -22.82
N GLU A 430 -56.96 40.83 -21.50
CA GLU A 430 -55.91 41.25 -20.56
C GLU A 430 -55.47 40.07 -19.68
N LEU A 431 -54.17 39.80 -19.62
CA LEU A 431 -53.56 38.74 -18.83
C LEU A 431 -52.72 39.31 -17.67
N THR A 432 -52.88 38.76 -16.48
CA THR A 432 -51.93 38.91 -15.36
C THR A 432 -51.54 37.52 -14.86
N LEU A 433 -50.24 37.26 -14.70
CA LEU A 433 -49.70 36.06 -14.06
C LEU A 433 -48.73 36.49 -12.96
N ASN A 434 -49.07 36.22 -11.71
CA ASN A 434 -48.33 36.65 -10.52
C ASN A 434 -47.21 35.69 -10.14
N ALA A 435 -46.29 36.14 -9.30
CA ALA A 435 -45.18 35.34 -8.80
C ALA A 435 -45.64 34.13 -7.97
N ASP A 436 -46.79 34.21 -7.30
CA ASP A 436 -47.39 33.09 -6.57
C ASP A 436 -48.13 32.08 -7.48
N GLY A 437 -47.97 32.23 -8.80
CA GLY A 437 -48.58 31.40 -9.83
C GLY A 437 -50.05 31.71 -10.14
N SER A 438 -50.70 32.56 -9.34
CA SER A 438 -52.08 32.94 -9.62
C SER A 438 -52.16 33.74 -10.92
N TYR A 439 -53.11 33.39 -11.78
CA TYR A 439 -53.36 34.12 -13.02
C TYR A 439 -54.80 34.58 -13.14
N THR A 440 -54.99 35.61 -13.95
CA THR A 440 -56.29 36.08 -14.42
C THR A 440 -56.16 36.50 -15.87
N PHE A 441 -56.97 35.91 -16.75
CA PHE A 441 -57.17 36.40 -18.11
C PHE A 441 -58.61 36.89 -18.24
N THR A 442 -58.78 38.17 -18.58
CA THR A 442 -60.09 38.77 -18.85
C THR A 442 -60.24 38.90 -20.37
N PRO A 443 -61.08 38.08 -21.03
CA PRO A 443 -61.38 38.25 -22.44
C PRO A 443 -61.86 39.68 -22.73
N ASN A 444 -61.53 40.21 -23.91
CA ASN A 444 -62.25 41.39 -24.42
C ASN A 444 -63.73 41.03 -24.59
N ASP A 445 -64.61 42.03 -24.45
CA ASP A 445 -66.05 41.85 -24.64
C ASP A 445 -66.33 41.07 -25.95
N ASN A 446 -67.14 40.01 -25.86
CA ASN A 446 -67.55 39.16 -26.99
C ASN A 446 -66.40 38.43 -27.70
N PHE A 447 -65.23 38.31 -27.06
CA PHE A 447 -64.16 37.49 -27.60
C PHE A 447 -64.40 36.02 -27.28
N ASN A 448 -64.53 35.21 -28.32
CA ASN A 448 -64.41 33.76 -28.26
C ASN A 448 -63.31 33.26 -29.21
N GLY A 449 -62.65 32.16 -28.83
CA GLY A 449 -61.53 31.59 -29.58
C GLY A 449 -60.33 31.19 -28.70
N SER A 450 -59.19 30.98 -29.35
CA SER A 450 -57.93 30.61 -28.68
C SER A 450 -57.11 31.84 -28.33
N VAL A 451 -56.60 31.89 -27.11
CA VAL A 451 -55.62 32.88 -26.66
C VAL A 451 -54.21 32.40 -27.05
N PRO A 452 -53.26 33.28 -27.40
CA PRO A 452 -51.86 32.89 -27.58
C PRO A 452 -51.33 32.12 -26.38
N VAL A 453 -50.62 31.01 -26.62
CA VAL A 453 -50.08 30.16 -25.54
C VAL A 453 -49.12 30.97 -24.68
N ILE A 454 -49.32 30.90 -23.36
CA ILE A 454 -48.48 31.56 -22.37
C ILE A 454 -47.45 30.53 -21.92
N SER A 455 -46.16 30.79 -22.14
CA SER A 455 -45.09 29.98 -21.56
C SER A 455 -44.54 30.68 -20.32
N TYR A 456 -44.36 29.99 -19.20
CA TYR A 456 -43.91 30.61 -17.95
C TYR A 456 -42.75 29.83 -17.34
N THR A 457 -41.91 30.53 -16.59
CA THR A 457 -40.75 29.96 -15.90
C THR A 457 -41.05 29.84 -14.41
N VAL A 458 -41.08 28.61 -13.92
CA VAL A 458 -41.12 28.30 -12.49
C VAL A 458 -39.70 28.26 -11.97
N THR A 459 -39.51 28.69 -10.72
CA THR A 459 -38.23 28.63 -10.03
C THR A 459 -38.45 28.20 -8.59
N ASP A 460 -37.62 27.29 -8.10
CA ASP A 460 -37.59 26.93 -6.68
C ASP A 460 -36.63 27.83 -5.87
N SER A 461 -36.31 27.41 -4.64
CA SER A 461 -35.41 28.15 -3.75
C SER A 461 -33.93 27.81 -3.94
N ALA A 462 -33.59 26.70 -4.60
CA ALA A 462 -32.23 26.39 -5.04
C ALA A 462 -31.83 27.18 -6.29
N GLY A 463 -32.82 27.71 -7.03
CA GLY A 463 -32.64 28.51 -8.23
C GLY A 463 -32.75 27.70 -9.51
N ASP A 464 -33.23 26.45 -9.44
CA ASP A 464 -33.52 25.69 -10.63
C ASP A 464 -34.76 26.24 -11.32
N THR A 465 -34.84 26.02 -12.63
CA THR A 465 -35.90 26.59 -13.47
C THR A 465 -36.49 25.57 -14.43
N GLU A 466 -37.82 25.52 -14.49
CA GLU A 466 -38.57 24.72 -15.45
C GLU A 466 -39.48 25.63 -16.28
N ILE A 467 -39.74 25.26 -17.53
CA ILE A 467 -40.58 26.05 -18.45
C ILE A 467 -41.79 25.23 -18.87
N SER A 468 -42.97 25.72 -18.50
CA SER A 468 -44.26 25.12 -18.82
C SER A 468 -45.14 26.11 -19.58
N SER A 469 -46.38 25.71 -19.87
CA SER A 469 -47.31 26.51 -20.64
C SER A 469 -48.75 26.42 -20.15
N LEU A 470 -49.42 27.57 -20.16
CA LEU A 470 -50.84 27.74 -19.92
C LEU A 470 -51.53 28.02 -21.26
N THR A 471 -52.49 27.15 -21.61
CA THR A 471 -53.37 27.32 -22.77
C THR A 471 -54.77 27.72 -22.33
N ILE A 472 -55.25 28.87 -22.80
CA ILE A 472 -56.58 29.39 -22.50
C ILE A 472 -57.46 29.32 -23.76
N SER A 473 -58.66 28.76 -23.62
CA SER A 473 -59.70 28.77 -24.64
C SER A 473 -60.95 29.48 -24.11
N VAL A 474 -61.51 30.36 -24.94
CA VAL A 474 -62.74 31.09 -24.63
C VAL A 474 -63.85 30.55 -25.52
N THR A 475 -64.92 30.09 -24.89
CA THR A 475 -66.08 29.47 -25.56
C THR A 475 -67.20 30.48 -25.73
N PRO A 476 -67.87 30.51 -26.90
CA PRO A 476 -68.95 31.47 -27.16
C PRO A 476 -70.17 31.19 -26.27
N VAL A 477 -70.93 32.25 -25.97
CA VAL A 477 -72.19 32.28 -25.24
C VAL A 477 -73.15 33.15 -26.04
N SER A 478 -74.30 32.56 -26.41
CA SER A 478 -75.28 33.29 -27.20
C SER A 478 -75.81 34.55 -26.49
N ASP A 479 -75.66 35.69 -27.17
CA ASP A 479 -76.16 37.01 -26.75
C ASP A 479 -77.39 37.47 -27.55
N LEU A 480 -77.79 36.69 -28.56
CA LEU A 480 -78.92 36.97 -29.43
C LEU A 480 -80.24 36.95 -28.65
N THR A 481 -80.92 38.09 -28.66
CA THR A 481 -82.28 38.24 -28.12
C THR A 481 -83.22 38.72 -29.21
N ASP A 482 -84.46 38.23 -29.18
CA ASP A 482 -85.51 38.65 -30.09
C ASP A 482 -86.89 38.41 -29.43
N ASP A 483 -87.78 39.38 -29.59
CA ASP A 483 -89.10 39.43 -28.93
C ASP A 483 -90.22 39.15 -29.95
N ASN A 484 -91.32 38.53 -29.51
CA ASN A 484 -92.48 38.29 -30.38
C ASN A 484 -93.20 39.60 -30.79
N GLU A 485 -93.57 39.74 -32.07
CA GLU A 485 -94.38 40.86 -32.55
C GLU A 485 -95.88 40.57 -32.62
N THR A 486 -96.64 41.64 -32.48
CA THR A 486 -98.07 41.65 -32.77
C THR A 486 -98.41 42.87 -33.62
N VAL A 487 -99.22 42.67 -34.66
CA VAL A 487 -99.69 43.75 -35.52
C VAL A 487 -101.18 43.60 -35.76
N THR A 488 -101.90 44.73 -35.73
CA THR A 488 -103.33 44.80 -36.05
C THR A 488 -103.54 45.77 -37.19
N ILE A 489 -104.20 45.31 -38.24
CA ILE A 489 -104.53 46.09 -39.43
C ILE A 489 -106.04 46.11 -39.67
N ALA A 490 -106.48 47.00 -40.55
CA ALA A 490 -107.83 46.98 -41.11
C ALA A 490 -107.89 45.96 -42.26
N GLU A 491 -109.05 45.35 -42.53
CA GLU A 491 -109.24 44.57 -43.75
C GLU A 491 -108.95 45.41 -45.00
N ASP A 492 -108.53 44.75 -46.06
CA ASP A 492 -108.08 45.34 -47.33
C ASP A 492 -106.86 46.28 -47.24
N THR A 493 -106.15 46.28 -46.10
CA THR A 493 -104.86 46.97 -45.96
C THR A 493 -103.73 45.98 -45.73
N PRO A 494 -102.61 46.05 -46.45
CA PRO A 494 -101.45 45.20 -46.17
C PRO A 494 -100.84 45.51 -44.80
N ALA A 495 -100.45 44.48 -44.05
CA ALA A 495 -99.57 44.63 -42.89
C ALA A 495 -98.11 44.63 -43.37
N THR A 496 -97.36 45.67 -43.02
CA THR A 496 -95.93 45.79 -43.33
C THR A 496 -95.15 46.15 -42.07
N GLY A 497 -93.99 45.56 -41.86
CA GLY A 497 -93.09 45.85 -40.74
C GLY A 497 -91.76 45.12 -40.89
N ASN A 498 -90.97 45.10 -39.83
CA ASN A 498 -89.74 44.33 -39.75
C ASN A 498 -89.70 43.52 -38.43
N VAL A 499 -89.49 42.21 -38.51
CA VAL A 499 -89.39 41.31 -37.33
C VAL A 499 -88.01 41.34 -36.66
N LEU A 500 -87.07 42.13 -37.18
CA LEU A 500 -85.76 42.36 -36.56
C LEU A 500 -85.71 43.68 -35.78
N ASP A 501 -86.80 44.46 -35.74
CA ASP A 501 -86.81 45.77 -35.07
C ASP A 501 -86.57 45.69 -33.55
N ASN A 502 -86.87 44.53 -32.93
CA ASN A 502 -86.64 44.26 -31.50
C ASN A 502 -85.60 43.16 -31.26
N ALA A 503 -84.85 42.75 -32.30
CA ALA A 503 -83.77 41.81 -32.17
C ALA A 503 -82.45 42.55 -31.85
N GLU A 504 -81.67 42.04 -30.91
CA GLU A 504 -80.39 42.61 -30.47
C GLU A 504 -79.34 41.50 -30.29
N THR A 505 -78.12 41.79 -30.74
CA THR A 505 -76.91 40.97 -30.60
C THR A 505 -75.71 41.90 -30.74
N ALA A 506 -74.59 41.55 -30.09
CA ALA A 506 -73.30 42.18 -30.33
C ALA A 506 -72.46 41.43 -31.39
N GLU A 507 -72.90 40.24 -31.81
CA GLU A 507 -72.21 39.30 -32.71
C GLU A 507 -72.49 39.52 -34.21
N GLY A 508 -72.64 40.78 -34.62
CA GLY A 508 -72.73 41.15 -36.04
C GLY A 508 -74.17 41.25 -36.59
N PRO A 509 -74.37 41.07 -37.92
CA PRO A 509 -75.65 41.39 -38.55
C PRO A 509 -76.73 40.35 -38.25
N LEU A 510 -77.94 40.83 -37.96
CA LEU A 510 -79.13 40.01 -37.78
C LEU A 510 -79.78 39.68 -39.13
N THR A 511 -80.23 38.44 -39.28
CA THR A 511 -80.98 37.97 -40.44
C THR A 511 -82.09 37.01 -40.04
N VAL A 512 -83.19 37.00 -40.79
CA VAL A 512 -84.16 35.90 -40.70
C VAL A 512 -83.72 34.79 -41.64
N THR A 513 -83.58 33.57 -41.13
CA THR A 513 -83.17 32.42 -41.95
C THR A 513 -84.36 31.64 -42.48
N SER A 514 -85.39 31.48 -41.65
CA SER A 514 -86.61 30.74 -42.00
C SER A 514 -87.82 31.22 -41.22
N PHE A 515 -89.01 30.89 -41.73
CA PHE A 515 -90.26 31.09 -41.03
C PHE A 515 -91.22 29.92 -41.26
N THR A 516 -92.09 29.67 -40.30
CA THR A 516 -93.05 28.59 -40.27
C THR A 516 -94.45 29.17 -40.07
N VAL A 517 -95.37 28.80 -40.94
CA VAL A 517 -96.78 29.21 -40.88
C VAL A 517 -97.65 28.02 -41.29
N ASP A 518 -98.76 27.80 -40.58
CA ASP A 518 -99.64 26.62 -40.74
C ASP A 518 -98.94 25.24 -40.66
N GLY A 519 -97.77 25.19 -40.02
CA GLY A 519 -97.00 23.96 -39.83
C GLY A 519 -96.01 23.63 -40.94
N ASP A 520 -95.94 24.45 -42.00
CA ASP A 520 -94.96 24.35 -43.07
C ASP A 520 -93.84 25.39 -42.88
N THR A 521 -92.59 25.00 -43.13
CA THR A 521 -91.40 25.86 -43.00
C THR A 521 -90.92 26.33 -44.37
N TYR A 522 -90.60 27.62 -44.44
CA TYR A 522 -90.22 28.36 -45.63
C TYR A 522 -88.90 29.09 -45.38
N ASN A 523 -88.11 29.30 -46.43
CA ASN A 523 -86.92 30.13 -46.36
C ASN A 523 -87.31 31.61 -46.38
N ALA A 524 -86.53 32.45 -45.70
CA ALA A 524 -86.76 33.89 -45.79
C ALA A 524 -86.65 34.40 -47.25
N GLY A 525 -87.59 35.24 -47.66
CA GLY A 525 -87.76 35.75 -49.03
C GLY A 525 -88.81 34.99 -49.85
N GLU A 526 -89.33 33.87 -49.36
CA GLU A 526 -90.42 33.14 -50.00
C GLU A 526 -91.77 33.83 -49.74
N THR A 527 -92.63 33.82 -50.77
CA THR A 527 -94.03 34.27 -50.66
C THR A 527 -94.93 33.06 -50.52
N VAL A 528 -95.78 33.07 -49.50
CA VAL A 528 -96.69 31.99 -49.11
C VAL A 528 -98.13 32.45 -49.25
N THR A 529 -98.92 31.68 -49.98
CA THR A 529 -100.37 31.90 -50.10
C THR A 529 -101.10 31.11 -49.01
N LEU A 530 -101.71 31.82 -48.07
CA LEU A 530 -102.55 31.28 -46.99
C LEU A 530 -104.04 31.36 -47.36
N THR A 531 -104.91 30.74 -46.56
CA THR A 531 -106.36 30.91 -46.73
C THR A 531 -106.82 32.34 -46.41
N GLU A 532 -106.06 33.08 -45.60
CA GLU A 532 -106.36 34.42 -45.11
C GLU A 532 -105.77 35.53 -45.99
N GLY A 533 -104.74 35.23 -46.80
CA GLY A 533 -104.02 36.21 -47.60
C GLY A 533 -102.66 35.71 -48.09
N GLU A 534 -101.82 36.61 -48.57
CA GLU A 534 -100.46 36.30 -49.05
C GLU A 534 -99.40 36.93 -48.13
N LEU A 535 -98.48 36.12 -47.63
CA LEU A 535 -97.38 36.53 -46.74
C LEU A 535 -96.03 36.43 -47.44
N THR A 536 -95.19 37.44 -47.29
CA THR A 536 -93.75 37.35 -47.56
C THR A 536 -92.98 37.85 -46.34
N LEU A 537 -91.97 37.11 -45.89
CA LEU A 537 -91.03 37.54 -44.84
C LEU A 537 -89.60 37.36 -45.39
N ASN A 538 -88.89 38.47 -45.56
CA ASN A 538 -87.56 38.52 -46.18
C ASN A 538 -86.44 38.30 -45.16
N ALA A 539 -85.24 37.99 -45.67
CA ALA A 539 -84.06 37.77 -44.82
C ALA A 539 -83.59 39.01 -44.06
N ASP A 540 -83.92 40.22 -44.54
CA ASP A 540 -83.69 41.48 -43.83
C ASP A 540 -84.76 41.78 -42.76
N GLY A 541 -85.63 40.80 -42.49
CA GLY A 541 -86.72 40.87 -41.52
C GLY A 541 -87.96 41.61 -42.00
N SER A 542 -87.90 42.28 -43.15
CA SER A 542 -89.08 42.98 -43.69
C SER A 542 -90.16 41.97 -44.08
N TYR A 543 -91.39 42.22 -43.64
CA TYR A 543 -92.55 41.40 -44.01
C TYR A 543 -93.65 42.21 -44.68
N THR A 544 -94.44 41.51 -45.48
CA THR A 544 -95.70 42.01 -46.04
C THR A 544 -96.74 40.90 -46.00
N PHE A 545 -97.88 41.15 -45.35
CA PHE A 545 -99.07 40.31 -45.43
C PHE A 545 -100.19 41.09 -46.12
N THR A 546 -100.71 40.57 -47.23
CA THR A 546 -101.86 41.13 -47.94
C THR A 546 -103.08 40.25 -47.66
N PRO A 547 -104.05 40.71 -46.85
CA PRO A 547 -105.29 39.97 -46.63
C PRO A 547 -106.04 39.72 -47.94
N ASN A 548 -106.75 38.59 -48.04
CA ASN A 548 -107.74 38.39 -49.10
C ASN A 548 -108.88 39.43 -48.95
N ASP A 549 -109.51 39.81 -50.06
CA ASP A 549 -110.59 40.81 -50.06
C ASP A 549 -111.68 40.51 -49.00
N ASN A 550 -111.96 41.49 -48.14
CA ASN A 550 -112.91 41.40 -47.01
C ASN A 550 -112.59 40.32 -45.96
N PHE A 551 -111.33 39.86 -45.88
CA PHE A 551 -110.91 39.00 -44.78
C PHE A 551 -110.76 39.82 -43.50
N ASN A 552 -111.47 39.40 -42.45
CA ASN A 552 -111.23 39.83 -41.07
C ASN A 552 -111.14 38.60 -40.16
N GLY A 553 -110.24 38.65 -39.18
CA GLY A 553 -109.93 37.52 -38.33
C GLY A 553 -108.45 37.44 -37.95
N ALA A 554 -108.10 36.35 -37.26
CA ALA A 554 -106.72 36.04 -36.94
C ALA A 554 -106.05 35.32 -38.12
N VAL A 555 -104.82 35.72 -38.44
CA VAL A 555 -103.93 35.00 -39.34
C VAL A 555 -103.21 33.91 -38.53
N PRO A 556 -102.90 32.74 -39.11
CA PRO A 556 -102.02 31.76 -38.46
C PRO A 556 -100.73 32.42 -37.94
N VAL A 557 -100.33 32.09 -36.71
CA VAL A 557 -99.12 32.65 -36.09
C VAL A 557 -97.90 32.23 -36.91
N ILE A 558 -97.04 33.20 -37.23
CA ILE A 558 -95.82 32.99 -37.99
C ILE A 558 -94.67 32.87 -37.01
N SER A 559 -94.08 31.69 -36.87
CA SER A 559 -92.84 31.51 -36.11
C SER A 559 -91.65 31.74 -37.03
N TYR A 560 -90.68 32.57 -36.67
CA TYR A 560 -89.49 32.81 -37.48
C TYR A 560 -88.22 32.61 -36.65
N THR A 561 -87.11 32.34 -37.34
CA THR A 561 -85.79 32.15 -36.72
C THR A 561 -84.86 33.27 -37.15
N VAL A 562 -84.43 34.05 -36.17
CA VAL A 562 -83.39 35.06 -36.30
C VAL A 562 -82.04 34.40 -36.09
N THR A 563 -81.04 34.86 -36.83
CA THR A 563 -79.65 34.40 -36.73
C THR A 563 -78.74 35.61 -36.81
N ASP A 564 -77.75 35.67 -35.93
CA ASP A 564 -76.71 36.71 -35.93
C ASP A 564 -75.50 36.34 -36.81
N GLY A 565 -74.43 37.14 -36.74
CA GLY A 565 -73.20 36.91 -37.49
C GLY A 565 -72.31 35.78 -36.95
N ALA A 566 -72.46 35.39 -35.67
CA ALA A 566 -71.79 34.25 -35.05
C ALA A 566 -72.52 32.92 -35.32
N GLY A 567 -73.77 32.98 -35.77
CA GLY A 567 -74.59 31.83 -36.10
C GLY A 567 -75.48 31.36 -34.94
N ASP A 568 -75.61 32.15 -33.87
CA ASP A 568 -76.60 31.88 -32.84
C ASP A 568 -77.99 32.11 -33.40
N THR A 569 -78.95 31.33 -32.90
CA THR A 569 -80.32 31.37 -33.41
C THR A 569 -81.33 31.57 -32.29
N GLN A 570 -82.25 32.50 -32.48
CA GLN A 570 -83.39 32.74 -31.60
C GLN A 570 -84.67 32.58 -32.40
N SER A 571 -85.68 31.94 -31.81
CA SER A 571 -87.00 31.78 -32.45
C SER A 571 -88.03 32.67 -31.76
N SER A 572 -88.83 33.35 -32.56
CA SER A 572 -89.87 34.30 -32.13
C SER A 572 -91.09 34.18 -33.04
N THR A 573 -92.14 34.96 -32.76
CA THR A 573 -93.42 34.87 -33.47
C THR A 573 -93.99 36.21 -33.85
N LEU A 574 -94.46 36.33 -35.10
CA LEU A 574 -95.28 37.42 -35.60
C LEU A 574 -96.76 37.01 -35.59
N THR A 575 -97.59 37.75 -34.87
CA THR A 575 -99.06 37.57 -34.84
C THR A 575 -99.75 38.71 -35.56
N ILE A 576 -100.51 38.40 -36.62
CA ILE A 576 -101.28 39.38 -37.41
C ILE A 576 -102.78 39.22 -37.12
N SER A 577 -103.45 40.32 -36.77
CA SER A 577 -104.90 40.39 -36.62
C SER A 577 -105.51 41.40 -37.59
N VAL A 578 -106.54 40.98 -38.33
CA VAL A 578 -107.22 41.82 -39.31
C VAL A 578 -108.61 42.21 -38.78
N THR A 579 -108.85 43.50 -38.64
CA THR A 579 -110.09 44.06 -38.10
C THR A 579 -111.05 44.48 -39.21
N PRO A 580 -112.37 44.27 -39.05
CA PRO A 580 -113.34 44.63 -40.08
C PRO A 580 -113.47 46.14 -40.26
N VAL A 581 -113.71 46.57 -41.49
CA VAL A 581 -114.10 47.92 -41.92
C VAL A 581 -115.54 47.86 -42.42
N SER A 582 -116.21 49.01 -42.54
CA SER A 582 -117.61 49.07 -42.97
C SER A 582 -117.71 49.26 -44.48
N ASP A 583 -118.21 48.25 -45.21
CA ASP A 583 -118.32 48.24 -46.69
C ASP A 583 -119.56 48.95 -47.25
N LEU A 584 -120.19 49.85 -46.49
CA LEU A 584 -121.39 50.56 -46.95
C LEU A 584 -121.03 51.64 -47.98
N THR A 585 -121.29 51.38 -49.27
CA THR A 585 -121.46 52.42 -50.29
C THR A 585 -122.91 52.92 -50.29
N ASP A 586 -123.12 54.23 -50.20
CA ASP A 586 -124.42 54.92 -50.21
C ASP A 586 -125.12 54.78 -51.59
N ASP A 587 -126.32 54.19 -51.60
CA ASP A 587 -127.41 54.51 -52.55
C ASP A 587 -128.78 54.34 -51.88
#